data_AF-A0A7C5FMB4-F1
#
_entry.id   AF-A0A7C5FMB4-F1
#
_cell.length_a   1.000
_cell.length_b   1.000
_cell.length_c   1.000
_cell.angle_alpha   90.00
_cell.angle_beta   90.00
_cell.angle_gamma   90.00
#
_symmetry.space_group_name_H-M   'P 1'
#
loop_
_entity.id
_entity.type
_entity.pdbx_description
1 polymer ?
#
loop_
_entity_poly.entity_id
_entity_poly.type
_entity_poly.pdbx_seq_one_letter_code
_entity_poly.pdbx_strand_id
1 'polypeptide(L)' 'MSGNSFGKLFTVTSFGESHGPSIGCIVDGCPPGISLSEEDLQGDLDRRKPGTSRHTTQRREDDI' A
#
# COMPACT_ATOMS: atom_id res chain seq x y z
N MET A 1 -20.86 5.15 -4.58
CA MET A 1 -19.67 6.02 -4.74
C MET A 1 -18.85 5.84 -3.49
N SER A 2 -17.76 5.09 -3.61
CA SER A 2 -17.01 4.49 -2.50
C SER A 2 -16.47 5.56 -1.54
N GLY A 3 -16.66 5.35 -0.24
CA GLY A 3 -15.86 6.03 0.78
C GLY A 3 -14.43 5.52 0.66
N ASN A 4 -13.60 6.23 -0.08
CA ASN A 4 -12.19 5.91 -0.31
C ASN A 4 -11.26 6.57 0.71
N SER A 5 -11.81 7.35 1.64
CA SER A 5 -11.10 7.98 2.75
C SER A 5 -11.44 7.31 4.08
N PHE A 6 -10.43 7.01 4.88
CA PHE A 6 -10.56 6.47 6.23
C PHE A 6 -9.75 7.33 7.21
N GLY A 7 -10.39 7.82 8.28
CA GLY A 7 -9.74 8.62 9.32
C GLY A 7 -10.36 10.01 9.53
N LYS A 8 -9.78 10.77 10.47
CA LYS A 8 -10.22 12.15 10.80
C LYS A 8 -9.05 13.10 11.02
N LEU A 9 -8.11 12.74 11.90
CA LEU A 9 -6.87 13.50 12.13
C LEU A 9 -5.71 12.92 11.33
N PHE A 10 -5.60 11.59 11.33
CA PHE A 10 -4.76 10.81 10.43
C PHE A 10 -5.69 10.18 9.39
N THR A 11 -5.59 10.60 8.15
CA THR A 11 -6.56 10.26 7.09
C THR A 11 -5.84 9.60 5.92
N VAL A 12 -6.35 8.44 5.49
CA VAL A 12 -5.83 7.71 4.34
C VAL A 12 -6.88 7.74 3.25
N THR A 13 -6.52 8.26 2.08
CA THR A 13 -7.39 8.28 0.90
C THR A 13 -6.77 7.45 -0.22
N SER A 14 -7.42 6.37 -0.63
CA SER A 14 -6.92 5.50 -1.71
C SER A 14 -7.49 5.87 -3.08
N PHE A 15 -6.73 5.53 -4.12
CA PHE A 15 -7.13 5.68 -5.53
C PHE A 15 -6.44 4.63 -6.39
N GLY A 16 -6.96 4.45 -7.62
CA GLY A 16 -6.46 3.47 -8.58
C GLY A 16 -7.29 2.20 -8.64
N GLU A 17 -7.05 1.42 -9.69
CA GLU A 17 -7.80 0.21 -10.02
C GLU A 17 -6.83 -0.95 -10.25
N SER A 18 -7.28 -2.18 -10.02
CA SER A 18 -6.42 -3.37 -10.15
C SER A 18 -5.88 -3.61 -11.58
N HIS A 19 -6.54 -3.05 -12.60
CA HIS A 19 -6.11 -3.09 -14.00
C HIS A 19 -5.65 -1.71 -14.51
N GLY A 20 -5.58 -0.73 -13.61
CA GLY A 20 -5.07 0.60 -13.92
C GLY A 20 -3.55 0.61 -14.06
N PRO A 21 -2.97 1.71 -14.55
CA PRO A 21 -1.52 1.85 -14.67
C PRO A 21 -0.81 1.84 -13.31
N SER A 22 -1.51 2.25 -12.24
CA SER A 22 -1.00 2.25 -10.87
C SER A 22 -2.14 2.28 -9.85
N ILE A 23 -1.80 1.87 -8.62
CA ILE A 23 -2.62 2.07 -7.42
C ILE A 23 -1.85 2.92 -6.42
N GLY A 24 -2.54 3.71 -5.61
CA GLY A 24 -1.90 4.59 -4.65
C GLY A 24 -2.81 5.05 -3.52
N CYS A 25 -2.22 5.80 -2.60
CA CYS A 25 -2.96 6.47 -1.54
C CYS A 25 -2.27 7.77 -1.11
N ILE A 26 -3.05 8.66 -0.53
CA ILE A 26 -2.60 9.88 0.15
C ILE A 26 -2.78 9.64 1.65
N VAL A 27 -1.75 9.95 2.42
CA VAL A 27 -1.76 9.85 3.88
C VAL A 27 -1.55 11.26 4.46
N ASP A 28 -2.59 11.78 5.09
CA ASP A 28 -2.61 13.10 5.72
C ASP A 28 -2.53 12.99 7.24
N GLY A 29 -1.95 14.01 7.88
CA GLY A 29 -1.86 14.10 9.34
C GLY A 29 -0.63 13.43 9.96
N CYS A 30 0.38 13.08 9.16
CA CYS A 30 1.69 12.67 9.66
C CYS A 30 2.37 13.84 10.39
N PRO A 31 2.80 13.66 11.64
CA PRO A 31 3.65 14.63 12.32
C PRO A 31 4.97 14.86 11.57
N PRO A 32 5.50 16.09 11.56
CA PRO A 32 6.81 16.37 10.97
C PRO A 32 7.94 15.73 11.79
N GLY A 33 9.09 15.48 11.15
CA GLY A 33 10.29 14.96 11.82
C GLY A 33 10.33 13.43 11.95
N ILE A 34 9.36 12.72 11.39
CA ILE A 34 9.41 11.27 11.24
C ILE A 34 10.33 10.94 10.05
N SER A 35 11.38 10.17 10.29
CA SER A 35 12.15 9.54 9.23
C SER A 35 11.27 8.51 8.53
N LEU A 36 11.10 8.64 7.23
CA LEU A 36 10.32 7.73 6.40
C LEU A 36 11.08 7.51 5.09
N SER A 37 11.29 6.25 4.73
CA SER A 37 11.81 5.85 3.43
C SER A 37 10.98 4.71 2.83
N GLU A 38 11.22 4.39 1.56
CA GLU A 38 10.49 3.32 0.87
C GLU A 38 10.73 1.95 1.52
N GLU A 39 11.92 1.72 2.09
CA GLU A 39 12.27 0.46 2.75
C GLU A 39 11.42 0.17 3.99
N ASP A 40 10.94 1.22 4.67
CA ASP A 40 10.05 1.09 5.84
C ASP A 40 8.70 0.47 5.45
N LEU A 41 8.25 0.68 4.21
CA LEU A 41 6.99 0.16 3.69
C LEU A 41 7.15 -1.15 2.93
N GLN A 42 8.29 -1.33 2.24
CA GLN A 42 8.54 -2.47 1.36
C GLN A 42 8.42 -3.81 2.09
N GLY A 43 8.90 -3.90 3.34
CA GLY A 43 8.78 -5.12 4.14
C GLY A 43 7.34 -5.55 4.38
N ASP A 44 6.43 -4.60 4.60
CA ASP A 44 4.99 -4.90 4.79
C ASP A 44 4.28 -5.19 3.46
N LEU A 45 4.72 -4.60 2.35
CA LEU A 45 4.25 -4.93 1.01
C LEU A 45 4.66 -6.37 0.63
N ASP A 46 5.93 -6.73 0.82
CA ASP A 46 6.47 -8.03 0.46
C ASP A 46 5.85 -9.17 1.29
N ARG A 47 5.51 -8.91 2.55
CA ARG A 47 4.76 -9.88 3.39
C ARG A 47 3.38 -10.20 2.83
N ARG A 48 2.76 -9.28 2.07
CA ARG A 48 1.44 -9.49 1.45
C ARG A 48 1.56 -10.13 0.07
N LYS A 49 2.74 -10.13 -0.55
CA LYS A 49 2.94 -10.74 -1.87
C LYS A 49 2.66 -12.25 -1.82
N PRO A 50 1.82 -12.76 -2.73
CA PRO A 50 1.64 -14.20 -2.90
C PRO A 50 2.95 -14.85 -3.37
N GLY A 51 3.12 -16.15 -3.11
CA GLY A 51 4.30 -16.91 -3.55
C GLY A 51 5.45 -16.96 -2.55
N THR A 52 5.26 -16.42 -1.33
CA THR A 52 6.23 -16.48 -0.22
C THR A 52 6.19 -17.80 0.56
N SER A 53 5.10 -18.57 0.44
CA SER A 53 4.93 -19.87 1.10
C SER A 53 4.43 -20.94 0.13
N ARG A 54 4.81 -22.20 0.37
CA ARG A 54 4.36 -23.38 -0.39
C ARG A 54 2.83 -23.55 -0.44
N HIS A 55 2.12 -22.87 0.43
CA HIS A 55 0.65 -22.92 0.53
C HIS A 55 -0.05 -21.77 -0.20
N THR A 56 0.70 -20.84 -0.80
CA THR A 56 0.18 -19.71 -1.57
C THR A 56 0.36 -19.95 -3.07
N THR A 57 -0.38 -19.22 -3.90
CA THR A 57 -0.25 -19.31 -5.35
C THR A 57 1.17 -18.93 -5.77
N GLN A 58 1.72 -19.55 -6.82
CA GLN A 58 3.08 -19.25 -7.31
C GLN A 58 3.14 -17.93 -8.10
N ARG A 59 2.03 -17.18 -8.19
CA ARG A 59 1.94 -15.95 -8.95
C ARG A 59 2.80 -14.89 -8.28
N ARG A 60 3.78 -14.37 -9.01
CA ARG A 60 4.60 -13.22 -8.60
C ARG A 60 4.16 -12.04 -9.45
N GLU A 61 3.68 -11.00 -8.79
CA GLU A 61 3.39 -9.72 -9.42
C GLU A 61 4.47 -8.78 -8.92
N ASP A 62 5.39 -8.42 -9.82
CA ASP A 62 6.41 -7.42 -9.52
C ASP A 62 5.76 -6.05 -9.61
N ASP A 63 5.95 -5.24 -8.57
CA ASP A 63 5.62 -3.82 -8.60
C ASP A 63 6.74 -3.14 -9.42
N ILE A 64 6.40 -2.47 -10.54
CA ILE A 64 7.32 -1.71 -11.40
C ILE A 64 7.12 -0.21 -11.18
#